data_AF-A0A9P8GQE2-F1
#
_entry.id   AF-A0A9P8GQE2-F1
#
_cell.length_a   1.000
_cell.length_b   1.000
_cell.length_c   1.000
_cell.angle_alpha   90.00
_cell.angle_beta   90.00
_cell.angle_gamma   90.00
#
_symmetry.space_group_name_H-M   'P 1'
#
loop_
_entity.id
_entity.type
_entity.pdbx_description
1 polymer ?
#
loop_
_entity_poly.entity_id
_entity_poly.type
_entity_poly.pdbx_seq_one_letter_code
_entity_poly.pdbx_strand_id
1 'polypeptide(L)'
;MFKNLDSLKEDKTSIVPAFAVAIPIESVPKDAASTLTVGHKRTSYVKTDRRVSYIQADGNLVGSKQKELKIQGKVYPSDSWTNVPSTILENVPRKLHQQENHPISITRKLIESRFPGYQHHNEFDPVVTVGQNFDSLGFPLDHPGRSRTDTYYINKDTVLRTHTSAHQADVFRANTSDGFTISADVYRRDAIDRSHYPVFHQMEGAMTWDRNALPEGKTLAQQIWEDVEKLPKPDIVVEDPNPTTHPERNPLQKPHTQEEAEAVAAHLKRSLENVVVEIFSKAKEAAAASTIDEVRNQAQSQEPLKVRWIEAYFPFTSPSWELEIFWQGDWLEVLGCGVISQPLLDNADAPTRVGWAFGIGLERIAMLLYEIPDIRLFWSKDSRFLSQFDEKKIRRFVPFSKYPAAPRDVAFWLPKSAAQDDVVTATASNTSSTPSPAGGLASEAVAPALAFHENDIMEIVRSAAGDSVEDVTLVDEFTHPKTGRRSLCYRINYRSLESTLTKEQANDMHEKIRQELVSKFGVELR
;
A
#
# COMPACT_ATOMS: atom_id res chain seq x y z
N MET A 1 2.16 65.93 -13.24
CA MET A 1 2.46 66.36 -14.62
C MET A 1 2.23 65.14 -15.51
N PHE A 2 1.14 65.08 -16.29
CA PHE A 2 1.00 65.63 -17.66
C PHE A 2 1.99 64.94 -18.64
N LYS A 3 1.53 63.99 -19.47
CA LYS A 3 1.00 64.13 -20.86
C LYS A 3 2.13 64.32 -21.90
N ASN A 4 2.17 63.76 -23.12
CA ASN A 4 1.22 63.13 -24.07
C ASN A 4 1.92 61.93 -24.80
N LEU A 5 1.32 60.90 -25.43
CA LEU A 5 0.13 60.71 -26.33
C LEU A 5 0.40 60.81 -27.86
N ASP A 6 -0.11 59.79 -28.58
CA ASP A 6 -0.46 59.66 -30.02
C ASP A 6 0.67 59.54 -31.08
N SER A 7 0.53 58.85 -32.23
CA SER A 7 -0.65 58.26 -32.95
C SER A 7 -0.23 56.98 -33.75
N LEU A 8 -0.92 55.82 -33.72
CA LEU A 8 -2.19 55.38 -34.37
C LEU A 8 -2.17 55.05 -35.89
N LYS A 9 -2.44 53.76 -36.23
CA LYS A 9 -3.40 53.22 -37.24
C LYS A 9 -3.29 51.67 -37.27
N GLU A 10 -4.29 50.92 -36.81
CA GLU A 10 -5.52 50.44 -37.49
C GLU A 10 -5.30 49.30 -38.53
N ASP A 11 -5.82 48.09 -38.23
CA ASP A 11 -6.98 47.54 -38.96
C ASP A 11 -7.80 46.55 -38.06
N LYS A 12 -9.02 46.15 -38.47
CA LYS A 12 -10.10 45.58 -37.63
C LYS A 12 -10.70 44.27 -38.16
N THR A 13 -11.26 43.41 -37.27
CA THR A 13 -12.57 42.67 -37.35
C THR A 13 -12.65 41.63 -36.20
N SER A 14 -13.54 41.74 -35.19
CA SER A 14 -14.97 41.26 -35.09
C SER A 14 -15.15 39.73 -35.26
N ILE A 15 -15.60 38.86 -34.32
CA ILE A 15 -16.74 38.85 -33.34
C ILE A 15 -18.09 38.64 -34.10
N VAL A 16 -19.01 37.67 -33.86
CA VAL A 16 -19.61 37.00 -32.64
C VAL A 16 -19.92 35.45 -32.88
N PRO A 17 -20.65 34.65 -32.03
CA PRO A 17 -20.58 33.16 -31.99
C PRO A 17 -21.91 32.35 -32.25
N ALA A 18 -21.91 31.06 -31.85
CA ALA A 18 -23.03 30.12 -31.57
C ALA A 18 -23.63 29.25 -32.71
N PHE A 19 -23.88 27.96 -32.44
CA PHE A 19 -25.22 27.36 -32.22
C PHE A 19 -25.18 25.82 -32.06
N ALA A 20 -26.17 25.25 -31.35
CA ALA A 20 -26.48 23.82 -31.29
C ALA A 20 -27.95 23.60 -31.68
N VAL A 21 -28.24 22.60 -32.53
CA VAL A 21 -29.59 22.06 -32.83
C VAL A 21 -29.47 20.56 -33.19
N ALA A 22 -30.52 19.78 -32.96
CA ALA A 22 -30.60 18.34 -33.22
C ALA A 22 -31.81 17.96 -34.11
N ILE A 23 -31.77 16.74 -34.70
CA ILE A 23 -32.94 15.96 -35.23
C ILE A 23 -33.56 16.57 -36.54
N PRO A 24 -34.02 15.79 -37.56
CA PRO A 24 -34.82 14.57 -37.45
C PRO A 24 -34.50 13.35 -38.35
N ILE A 25 -35.27 12.30 -38.08
CA ILE A 25 -35.47 11.03 -38.81
C ILE A 25 -36.46 11.27 -39.96
N GLU A 26 -36.27 10.68 -41.16
CA GLU A 26 -37.29 9.85 -41.86
C GLU A 26 -36.93 9.40 -43.29
N SER A 27 -37.64 8.33 -43.68
CA SER A 27 -37.98 7.86 -45.04
C SER A 27 -37.13 6.76 -45.69
N VAL A 28 -37.86 5.71 -46.08
CA VAL A 28 -37.43 4.47 -46.76
C VAL A 28 -37.89 4.52 -48.21
N PRO A 29 -37.13 3.94 -49.16
CA PRO A 29 -37.74 3.31 -50.33
C PRO A 29 -37.60 1.78 -50.31
N LYS A 30 -38.66 1.10 -50.75
CA LYS A 30 -38.71 -0.35 -50.96
C LYS A 30 -38.48 -0.72 -52.44
N ASP A 31 -38.10 -1.98 -52.63
CA ASP A 31 -38.34 -2.83 -53.80
C ASP A 31 -37.74 -2.46 -55.17
N ALA A 32 -36.71 -3.23 -55.55
CA ALA A 32 -36.56 -3.77 -56.90
C ALA A 32 -35.80 -5.11 -56.84
N ALA A 33 -36.47 -6.22 -57.15
CA ALA A 33 -35.86 -7.55 -57.18
C ALA A 33 -35.49 -7.96 -58.62
N SER A 34 -34.34 -8.60 -58.83
CA SER A 34 -34.18 -9.60 -59.91
C SER A 34 -32.93 -10.49 -59.76
N THR A 35 -33.12 -11.78 -60.07
CA THR A 35 -32.13 -12.76 -60.58
C THR A 35 -30.87 -13.12 -59.75
N LEU A 36 -31.04 -14.13 -58.89
CA LEU A 36 -30.35 -15.43 -58.95
C LEU A 36 -29.03 -15.55 -59.74
N THR A 37 -27.97 -16.02 -59.06
CA THR A 37 -27.15 -17.13 -59.58
C THR A 37 -26.65 -18.00 -58.43
N VAL A 38 -26.82 -19.33 -58.54
CA VAL A 38 -26.48 -20.29 -57.47
C VAL A 38 -25.03 -20.78 -57.63
N GLY A 39 -24.22 -20.62 -56.58
CA GLY A 39 -22.88 -21.19 -56.46
C GLY A 39 -22.80 -22.22 -55.33
N HIS A 40 -23.21 -23.47 -55.59
CA HIS A 40 -23.03 -24.58 -54.64
C HIS A 40 -21.55 -24.92 -54.45
N LYS A 41 -21.01 -24.81 -53.22
CA LYS A 41 -19.88 -25.65 -52.78
C LYS A 41 -20.13 -26.22 -51.38
N ARG A 42 -19.82 -27.51 -51.26
CA ARG A 42 -20.15 -28.39 -50.13
C ARG A 42 -19.42 -27.97 -48.85
N THR A 43 -20.14 -28.00 -47.73
CA THR A 43 -19.55 -28.08 -46.40
C THR A 43 -19.01 -29.50 -46.17
N SER A 44 -17.73 -29.63 -45.86
CA SER A 44 -17.13 -30.89 -45.39
C SER A 44 -16.30 -30.61 -44.14
N TYR A 45 -16.73 -31.13 -43.00
CA TYR A 45 -15.96 -31.06 -41.76
C TYR A 45 -14.72 -31.97 -41.87
N VAL A 46 -13.54 -31.40 -41.67
CA VAL A 46 -12.32 -32.15 -41.36
C VAL A 46 -11.71 -31.53 -40.11
N LYS A 47 -11.43 -32.37 -39.12
CA LYS A 47 -10.89 -32.00 -37.81
C LYS A 47 -9.36 -32.10 -37.88
N THR A 48 -8.66 -30.98 -37.98
CA THR A 48 -7.19 -30.95 -37.89
C THR A 48 -6.70 -29.81 -37.01
N ASP A 49 -5.81 -30.20 -36.10
CA ASP A 49 -5.00 -29.35 -35.23
C ASP A 49 -4.10 -28.37 -36.01
N ARG A 50 -4.03 -27.11 -35.51
CA ARG A 50 -2.93 -26.11 -35.58
C ARG A 50 -3.46 -24.68 -35.45
N ARG A 51 -2.70 -23.84 -34.73
CA ARG A 51 -2.87 -22.38 -34.70
C ARG A 51 -2.83 -21.80 -36.12
N VAL A 52 -3.81 -20.98 -36.48
CA VAL A 52 -3.76 -20.10 -37.66
C VAL A 52 -3.54 -18.67 -37.18
N SER A 53 -2.30 -18.19 -37.30
CA SER A 53 -1.98 -16.76 -37.26
C SER A 53 -2.26 -16.16 -38.65
N TYR A 54 -3.01 -15.06 -38.69
CA TYR A 54 -3.24 -14.32 -39.93
C TYR A 54 -2.01 -13.47 -40.27
N ILE A 55 -1.52 -13.60 -41.49
CA ILE A 55 -0.47 -12.74 -42.05
C ILE A 55 -1.16 -11.73 -42.98
N GLN A 56 -1.03 -10.44 -42.68
CA GLN A 56 -1.38 -9.37 -43.62
C GLN A 56 -0.26 -9.19 -44.65
N ALA A 57 -0.63 -8.84 -45.88
CA ALA A 57 0.21 -8.91 -47.08
C ALA A 57 1.12 -7.68 -47.26
N ASP A 58 1.70 -7.17 -46.17
CA ASP A 58 2.42 -5.90 -46.13
C ASP A 58 3.46 -5.81 -44.99
N GLY A 59 4.08 -6.95 -44.64
CA GLY A 59 5.44 -7.05 -44.05
C GLY A 59 5.68 -6.49 -42.63
N ASN A 60 4.77 -5.67 -42.11
CA ASN A 60 4.88 -5.09 -40.77
C ASN A 60 4.40 -6.09 -39.71
N LEU A 61 5.25 -6.32 -38.72
CA LEU A 61 4.83 -6.91 -37.46
C LEU A 61 3.73 -6.01 -36.88
N VAL A 62 2.51 -6.56 -36.76
CA VAL A 62 1.46 -5.94 -35.94
C VAL A 62 1.94 -5.99 -34.50
N GLY A 63 2.62 -4.93 -34.07
CA GLY A 63 2.98 -4.74 -32.67
C GLY A 63 1.71 -4.88 -31.85
N SER A 64 1.71 -5.79 -30.87
CA SER A 64 0.61 -5.92 -29.93
C SER A 64 0.40 -4.55 -29.31
N LYS A 65 -0.74 -3.90 -29.60
CA LYS A 65 -1.04 -2.57 -29.06
C LYS A 65 -0.79 -2.59 -27.56
N GLN A 66 0.12 -1.76 -27.07
CA GLN A 66 0.33 -1.60 -25.63
C GLN A 66 -1.03 -1.33 -25.00
N LYS A 67 -1.39 -2.13 -24.00
CA LYS A 67 -2.70 -2.05 -23.36
C LYS A 67 -2.70 -0.82 -22.47
N GLU A 68 -3.46 0.21 -22.82
CA GLU A 68 -3.58 1.39 -21.98
C GLU A 68 -4.29 1.05 -20.67
N LEU A 69 -3.71 1.48 -19.54
CA LEU A 69 -4.35 1.49 -18.23
C LEU A 69 -4.99 2.86 -17.99
N LYS A 70 -6.22 2.87 -17.46
CA LYS A 70 -6.93 4.11 -17.10
C LYS A 70 -7.16 4.14 -15.60
N ILE A 71 -6.52 5.08 -14.92
CA ILE A 71 -6.54 5.22 -13.46
C ILE A 71 -6.93 6.66 -13.12
N GLN A 72 -8.02 6.84 -12.38
CA GLN A 72 -8.61 8.16 -12.06
C GLN A 72 -8.72 9.12 -13.28
N GLY A 73 -9.06 8.58 -14.45
CA GLY A 73 -9.21 9.35 -15.71
C GLY A 73 -7.90 9.66 -16.45
N LYS A 74 -6.73 9.44 -15.84
CA LYS A 74 -5.42 9.51 -16.51
C LYS A 74 -5.14 8.21 -17.27
N VAL A 75 -4.41 8.32 -18.39
CA VAL A 75 -4.02 7.19 -19.24
C VAL A 75 -2.54 6.90 -19.06
N TYR A 76 -2.19 5.64 -18.80
CA TYR A 76 -0.82 5.17 -18.66
C TYR A 76 -0.55 4.04 -19.66
N PRO A 77 0.56 4.07 -20.41
CA PRO A 77 0.95 2.95 -21.27
C PRO A 77 1.38 1.77 -20.39
N SER A 78 1.00 0.54 -20.76
CA SER A 78 1.60 -0.67 -20.20
C SER A 78 2.87 -1.07 -20.93
N ASP A 79 3.77 -1.75 -20.23
CA ASP A 79 4.99 -2.32 -20.79
C ASP A 79 5.29 -3.70 -20.16
N SER A 80 6.53 -4.16 -20.24
CA SER A 80 6.96 -5.44 -19.67
C SER A 80 7.00 -5.47 -18.13
N TRP A 81 6.95 -4.31 -17.45
CA TRP A 81 6.94 -4.21 -16.00
C TRP A 81 5.53 -4.29 -15.41
N THR A 82 4.53 -3.78 -16.13
CA THR A 82 3.11 -3.77 -15.72
C THR A 82 2.68 -5.10 -15.10
N ASN A 83 2.31 -5.07 -13.82
CA ASN A 83 1.79 -6.22 -13.07
C ASN A 83 0.50 -5.91 -12.29
N VAL A 84 0.04 -4.65 -12.27
CA VAL A 84 -1.17 -4.24 -11.54
C VAL A 84 -2.45 -4.85 -12.15
N PRO A 85 -3.24 -5.64 -11.38
CA PRO A 85 -4.52 -6.19 -11.84
C PRO A 85 -5.67 -5.20 -11.69
N SER A 86 -6.78 -5.43 -12.41
CA SER A 86 -7.98 -4.57 -12.33
C SER A 86 -8.62 -4.59 -10.95
N THR A 87 -8.59 -5.72 -10.24
CA THR A 87 -9.08 -5.88 -8.86
C THR A 87 -8.41 -4.92 -7.87
N ILE A 88 -7.14 -4.57 -8.10
CA ILE A 88 -6.42 -3.57 -7.30
C ILE A 88 -6.82 -2.15 -7.71
N LEU A 89 -6.97 -1.90 -9.02
CA LEU A 89 -7.41 -0.59 -9.53
C LEU A 89 -8.86 -0.25 -9.14
N GLU A 90 -9.71 -1.25 -8.87
CA GLU A 90 -11.07 -1.08 -8.34
C GLU A 90 -11.11 -0.53 -6.90
N ASN A 91 -10.02 -0.67 -6.13
CA ASN A 91 -9.89 -0.14 -4.77
C ASN A 91 -9.40 1.32 -4.72
N VAL A 92 -8.70 1.81 -5.76
CA VAL A 92 -8.19 3.18 -5.89
C VAL A 92 -9.23 4.30 -5.56
N PRO A 93 -10.50 4.22 -5.98
CA PRO A 93 -11.49 5.25 -5.63
C PRO A 93 -12.08 5.13 -4.21
N ARG A 94 -11.75 4.09 -3.43
CA ARG A 94 -12.39 3.86 -2.11
C ARG A 94 -11.98 4.88 -1.05
N LYS A 95 -10.69 5.26 -0.97
CA LYS A 95 -10.14 6.26 -0.03
C LYS A 95 -10.70 6.13 1.41
N LEU A 96 -10.55 4.97 2.05
CA LEU A 96 -11.24 4.65 3.31
C LEU A 96 -10.83 5.57 4.48
N HIS A 97 -9.64 6.15 4.41
CA HIS A 97 -9.14 7.16 5.34
C HIS A 97 -9.90 8.50 5.28
N GLN A 98 -10.65 8.76 4.21
CA GLN A 98 -11.46 9.98 4.06
C GLN A 98 -12.95 9.77 4.38
N GLN A 99 -13.44 8.52 4.35
CA GLN A 99 -14.87 8.23 4.52
C GLN A 99 -15.34 8.60 5.94
N GLU A 100 -16.44 9.36 6.04
CA GLU A 100 -17.01 9.76 7.34
C GLU A 100 -17.41 8.52 8.15
N ASN A 101 -17.12 8.52 9.46
CA ASN A 101 -17.39 7.42 10.39
C ASN A 101 -16.71 6.07 10.07
N HIS A 102 -15.91 5.97 9.01
CA HIS A 102 -15.13 4.77 8.75
C HIS A 102 -13.99 4.63 9.79
N PRO A 103 -13.75 3.46 10.40
CA PRO A 103 -12.77 3.31 11.49
C PRO A 103 -11.35 3.77 11.12
N ILE A 104 -10.92 3.62 9.87
CA ILE A 104 -9.63 4.14 9.38
C ILE A 104 -9.59 5.68 9.37
N SER A 105 -10.70 6.34 8.99
CA SER A 105 -10.84 7.80 9.02
C SER A 105 -10.90 8.35 10.44
N ILE A 106 -11.61 7.66 11.35
CA ILE A 106 -11.64 7.99 12.78
C ILE A 106 -10.22 7.87 13.37
N THR A 107 -9.51 6.78 13.06
CA THR A 107 -8.14 6.53 13.53
C THR A 107 -7.16 7.58 13.02
N ARG A 108 -7.22 7.94 11.73
CA ARG A 108 -6.48 9.08 11.17
C ARG A 108 -6.75 10.36 11.95
N LYS A 109 -8.03 10.75 12.11
CA LYS A 109 -8.43 11.98 12.81
C LYS A 109 -7.94 12.01 14.26
N LEU A 110 -7.93 10.85 14.94
CA LEU A 110 -7.39 10.71 16.28
C LEU A 110 -5.88 10.99 16.32
N ILE A 111 -5.12 10.47 15.37
CA ILE A 111 -3.67 10.73 15.26
C ILE A 111 -3.41 12.19 14.84
N GLU A 112 -4.14 12.72 13.84
CA GLU A 112 -4.07 14.13 13.42
C GLU A 112 -4.29 15.09 14.60
N SER A 113 -5.21 14.77 15.52
CA SER A 113 -5.48 15.58 16.72
C SER A 113 -4.28 15.77 17.66
N ARG A 114 -3.25 14.90 17.57
CA ARG A 114 -2.02 15.00 18.35
C ARG A 114 -0.95 15.91 17.74
N PHE A 115 -1.16 16.39 16.52
CA PHE A 115 -0.25 17.27 15.79
C PHE A 115 -0.93 18.61 15.45
N PRO A 116 -1.34 19.41 16.46
CA PRO A 116 -2.02 20.68 16.23
C PRO A 116 -1.11 21.65 15.46
N GLY A 117 -1.68 22.30 14.44
CA GLY A 117 -0.97 23.24 13.57
C GLY A 117 -0.22 22.60 12.39
N TYR A 118 -0.20 21.27 12.28
CA TYR A 118 0.38 20.59 11.12
C TYR A 118 -0.52 20.75 9.88
N GLN A 119 0.10 20.76 8.70
CA GLN A 119 -0.65 20.71 7.45
C GLN A 119 -1.02 19.26 7.11
N HIS A 120 -2.32 18.97 6.95
CA HIS A 120 -2.81 17.62 6.67
C HIS A 120 -3.03 17.40 5.16
N HIS A 121 -2.27 16.50 4.55
CA HIS A 121 -2.32 16.17 3.12
C HIS A 121 -2.98 14.82 2.87
N ASN A 122 -4.28 14.81 2.62
CA ASN A 122 -5.05 13.57 2.54
C ASN A 122 -5.51 13.19 1.12
N GLU A 123 -5.17 14.00 0.11
CA GLU A 123 -5.70 13.93 -1.26
C GLU A 123 -4.72 13.50 -2.36
N PHE A 124 -3.48 13.08 -2.02
CA PHE A 124 -2.49 12.74 -3.04
C PHE A 124 -2.91 11.55 -3.90
N ASP A 125 -2.55 11.61 -5.19
CA ASP A 125 -2.77 10.54 -6.17
C ASP A 125 -1.94 9.29 -5.77
N PRO A 126 -2.51 8.07 -5.80
CA PRO A 126 -1.77 6.85 -5.53
C PRO A 126 -0.78 6.47 -6.62
N VAL A 127 -0.91 7.01 -7.84
CA VAL A 127 0.07 6.84 -8.91
C VAL A 127 1.22 7.81 -8.71
N VAL A 128 2.41 7.26 -8.45
CA VAL A 128 3.66 8.01 -8.29
C VAL A 128 4.73 7.50 -9.25
N THR A 129 5.75 8.31 -9.50
CA THR A 129 6.94 7.85 -10.21
C THR A 129 7.76 6.88 -9.35
N VAL A 130 8.53 6.00 -9.97
CA VAL A 130 9.55 5.19 -9.28
C VAL A 130 10.54 6.10 -8.52
N GLY A 131 10.83 7.28 -9.08
CA GLY A 131 11.67 8.30 -8.44
C GLY A 131 11.12 8.80 -7.10
N GLN A 132 9.84 9.18 -7.06
CA GLN A 132 9.16 9.58 -5.82
C GLN A 132 9.08 8.42 -4.80
N ASN A 133 8.76 7.21 -5.25
CA ASN A 133 8.57 6.09 -4.34
C ASN A 133 9.88 5.51 -3.79
N PHE A 134 11.03 5.71 -4.45
CA PHE A 134 12.27 5.05 -4.05
C PHE A 134 13.52 5.95 -4.16
N ASP A 135 13.75 6.60 -5.30
CA ASP A 135 15.01 7.32 -5.54
C ASP A 135 15.16 8.55 -4.62
N SER A 136 14.09 9.34 -4.43
CA SER A 136 14.09 10.51 -3.55
C SER A 136 14.26 10.16 -2.08
N LEU A 137 14.03 8.90 -1.73
CA LEU A 137 14.16 8.33 -0.39
C LEU A 137 15.46 7.53 -0.21
N GLY A 138 16.38 7.58 -1.18
CA GLY A 138 17.70 6.96 -1.07
C GLY A 138 17.72 5.43 -1.16
N PHE A 139 16.63 4.78 -1.59
CA PHE A 139 16.62 3.32 -1.75
C PHE A 139 17.64 2.88 -2.81
N PRO A 140 18.50 1.87 -2.55
CA PRO A 140 19.35 1.26 -3.58
C PRO A 140 18.54 0.70 -4.75
N LEU A 141 19.13 0.66 -5.96
CA LEU A 141 18.46 0.15 -7.18
C LEU A 141 18.11 -1.34 -7.10
N ASP A 142 18.86 -2.08 -6.28
CA ASP A 142 18.74 -3.51 -5.99
C ASP A 142 17.96 -3.81 -4.69
N HIS A 143 17.36 -2.80 -4.07
CA HIS A 143 16.57 -2.98 -2.84
C HIS A 143 15.32 -3.86 -3.11
N PRO A 144 15.04 -4.91 -2.30
CA PRO A 144 13.96 -5.86 -2.56
C PRO A 144 12.58 -5.21 -2.76
N GLY A 145 12.28 -4.12 -2.03
CA GLY A 145 11.03 -3.37 -2.22
C GLY A 145 10.79 -2.81 -3.64
N ARG A 146 11.83 -2.69 -4.48
CA ARG A 146 11.70 -2.36 -5.92
C ARG A 146 11.34 -3.57 -6.78
N SER A 147 11.29 -4.77 -6.22
CA SER A 147 10.96 -5.99 -6.96
C SER A 147 9.53 -5.94 -7.49
N ARG A 148 9.33 -6.50 -8.68
CA ARG A 148 8.00 -6.75 -9.25
C ARG A 148 7.21 -7.82 -8.50
N THR A 149 7.86 -8.57 -7.61
CA THR A 149 7.20 -9.52 -6.70
C THR A 149 6.40 -8.83 -5.61
N ASP A 150 6.80 -7.60 -5.22
CA ASP A 150 6.35 -6.94 -3.99
C ASP A 150 5.66 -5.58 -4.29
N THR A 151 6.03 -4.93 -5.40
CA THR A 151 5.47 -3.65 -5.84
C THR A 151 4.54 -3.78 -7.05
N TYR A 152 3.43 -3.03 -7.05
CA TYR A 152 2.54 -2.90 -8.20
C TYR A 152 3.03 -1.81 -9.17
N TYR A 153 3.70 -2.25 -10.23
CA TYR A 153 4.10 -1.43 -11.37
C TYR A 153 2.92 -1.24 -12.35
N ILE A 154 2.69 0.03 -12.69
CA ILE A 154 1.79 0.43 -13.79
C ILE A 154 2.55 0.33 -15.11
N ASN A 155 3.81 0.77 -15.12
CA ASN A 155 4.84 0.51 -16.12
C ASN A 155 6.22 0.68 -15.45
N LYS A 156 7.32 0.59 -16.20
CA LYS A 156 8.68 0.70 -15.64
C LYS A 156 8.98 2.00 -14.88
N ASP A 157 8.26 3.09 -15.18
CA ASP A 157 8.53 4.45 -14.67
C ASP A 157 7.54 4.87 -13.57
N THR A 158 6.37 4.21 -13.46
CA THR A 158 5.31 4.53 -12.48
C THR A 158 4.77 3.32 -11.72
N VAL A 159 4.48 3.53 -10.44
CA VAL A 159 3.97 2.53 -9.49
C VAL A 159 2.70 3.05 -8.80
N LEU A 160 1.91 2.13 -8.23
CA LEU A 160 1.07 2.50 -7.10
C LEU A 160 1.99 2.58 -5.86
N ARG A 161 1.92 3.69 -5.13
CA ARG A 161 2.85 3.96 -4.01
C ARG A 161 2.82 2.85 -2.96
N THR A 162 4.00 2.40 -2.52
CA THR A 162 4.14 1.36 -1.49
C THR A 162 4.08 1.92 -0.06
N HIS A 163 4.29 3.23 0.09
CA HIS A 163 4.24 3.92 1.38
C HIS A 163 3.96 5.42 1.21
N THR A 164 3.39 6.07 2.24
CA THR A 164 3.12 7.52 2.24
C THR A 164 4.38 8.38 2.14
N SER A 165 5.54 7.84 2.54
CA SER A 165 6.84 8.50 2.43
C SER A 165 7.21 8.90 1.00
N ALA A 166 6.58 8.31 -0.03
CA ALA A 166 6.77 8.65 -1.43
C ALA A 166 6.47 10.12 -1.78
N HIS A 167 5.77 10.84 -0.90
CA HIS A 167 5.45 12.25 -1.05
C HIS A 167 6.33 13.19 -0.20
N GLN A 168 7.22 12.66 0.66
CA GLN A 168 8.04 13.48 1.58
C GLN A 168 8.84 14.56 0.86
N ALA A 169 9.63 14.18 -0.15
CA ALA A 169 10.51 15.12 -0.86
C ALA A 169 9.75 16.26 -1.53
N ASP A 170 8.54 15.99 -2.04
CA ASP A 170 7.70 17.01 -2.68
C ASP A 170 7.05 17.96 -1.65
N VAL A 171 6.65 17.44 -0.47
CA VAL A 171 6.11 18.28 0.60
C VAL A 171 7.20 19.12 1.28
N PHE A 172 8.39 18.57 1.52
CA PHE A 172 9.53 19.35 2.02
C PHE A 172 9.94 20.46 1.05
N ARG A 173 9.97 20.17 -0.27
CA ARG A 173 10.27 21.18 -1.30
C ARG A 173 9.22 22.27 -1.42
N ALA A 174 7.95 21.94 -1.17
CA ALA A 174 6.88 22.93 -1.10
C ALA A 174 7.05 23.89 0.09
N ASN A 175 7.67 23.43 1.19
CA ASN A 175 8.04 24.21 2.38
C ASN A 175 6.89 25.09 2.92
N THR A 176 5.66 24.57 2.91
CA THR A 176 4.45 25.30 3.30
C THR A 176 4.16 25.28 4.80
N SER A 177 4.86 24.45 5.56
CA SER A 177 4.73 24.29 7.02
C SER A 177 6.02 23.73 7.63
N ASP A 178 6.22 23.93 8.93
CA ASP A 178 7.29 23.29 9.71
C ASP A 178 6.96 21.82 10.03
N GLY A 179 5.68 21.47 10.08
CA GLY A 179 5.20 20.11 10.29
C GLY A 179 3.98 19.76 9.44
N PHE A 180 3.90 18.51 9.00
CA PHE A 180 2.82 18.01 8.16
C PHE A 180 2.44 16.56 8.52
N THR A 181 1.24 16.15 8.11
CA THR A 181 0.85 14.74 8.06
C THR A 181 0.35 14.39 6.66
N ILE A 182 0.48 13.12 6.27
CA ILE A 182 -0.01 12.62 4.98
C ILE A 182 -0.77 11.33 5.23
N SER A 183 -2.10 11.28 5.05
CA SER A 183 -2.82 10.00 5.11
C SER A 183 -3.25 9.55 3.72
N ALA A 184 -2.94 8.30 3.40
CA ALA A 184 -3.18 7.77 2.07
C ALA A 184 -3.24 6.24 2.04
N ASP A 185 -4.01 5.71 1.10
CA ASP A 185 -4.00 4.31 0.65
C ASP A 185 -2.66 3.95 -0.01
N VAL A 186 -2.06 2.81 0.35
CA VAL A 186 -0.76 2.31 -0.13
C VAL A 186 -0.90 0.85 -0.57
N TYR A 187 -0.05 0.42 -1.50
CA TYR A 187 -0.28 -0.76 -2.32
C TYR A 187 0.92 -1.71 -2.31
N ARG A 188 0.71 -2.97 -1.91
CA ARG A 188 1.77 -3.99 -1.87
C ARG A 188 1.27 -5.38 -2.32
N ARG A 189 2.13 -6.10 -3.03
CA ARG A 189 1.97 -7.54 -3.25
C ARG A 189 2.52 -8.22 -2.00
N ASP A 190 1.70 -9.06 -1.38
CA ASP A 190 1.93 -9.53 -0.01
C ASP A 190 1.11 -10.81 0.24
N ALA A 191 1.33 -11.44 1.39
CA ALA A 191 0.61 -12.62 1.87
C ALA A 191 -0.93 -12.41 1.93
N ILE A 192 -1.67 -13.51 1.94
CA ILE A 192 -3.11 -13.50 2.27
C ILE A 192 -3.26 -14.09 3.65
N ASP A 193 -3.59 -13.25 4.63
CA ASP A 193 -3.97 -13.63 5.98
C ASP A 193 -4.85 -12.53 6.62
N ARG A 194 -5.11 -12.63 7.93
CA ARG A 194 -5.95 -11.69 8.69
C ARG A 194 -5.33 -10.29 8.93
N SER A 195 -4.06 -10.10 8.61
CA SER A 195 -3.23 -8.93 8.90
C SER A 195 -2.64 -8.28 7.66
N HIS A 196 -2.57 -8.99 6.53
CA HIS A 196 -2.07 -8.50 5.24
C HIS A 196 -3.19 -8.36 4.20
N TYR A 197 -3.27 -7.19 3.57
CA TYR A 197 -4.22 -6.88 2.50
C TYR A 197 -3.50 -6.09 1.39
N PRO A 198 -3.83 -6.26 0.10
CA PRO A 198 -3.10 -5.60 -0.99
C PRO A 198 -3.12 -4.07 -0.96
N VAL A 199 -4.14 -3.51 -0.30
CA VAL A 199 -4.35 -2.07 -0.16
C VAL A 199 -4.65 -1.77 1.31
N PHE A 200 -3.78 -1.01 1.95
CA PHE A 200 -3.97 -0.58 3.33
C PHE A 200 -3.64 0.92 3.42
N HIS A 201 -3.81 1.55 4.57
CA HIS A 201 -3.64 3.00 4.71
C HIS A 201 -2.50 3.28 5.67
N GLN A 202 -1.56 4.12 5.23
CA GLN A 202 -0.56 4.70 6.09
C GLN A 202 -0.92 6.14 6.44
N MET A 203 -0.32 6.60 7.52
CA MET A 203 -0.21 8.01 7.83
C MET A 203 1.26 8.36 8.06
N GLU A 204 1.79 9.26 7.23
CA GLU A 204 3.05 9.94 7.49
C GLU A 204 2.83 11.07 8.48
N GLY A 205 3.85 11.37 9.27
CA GLY A 205 4.02 12.69 9.85
C GLY A 205 5.49 13.08 9.88
N ALA A 206 5.78 14.36 9.69
CA ALA A 206 7.13 14.88 9.77
C ALA A 206 7.14 16.29 10.35
N MET A 207 8.26 16.66 10.95
CA MET A 207 8.54 18.00 11.45
C MET A 207 10.00 18.35 11.23
N THR A 208 10.26 19.59 10.83
CA THR A 208 11.59 20.12 10.56
C THR A 208 11.76 21.53 11.13
N TRP A 209 12.97 21.82 11.59
CA TRP A 209 13.44 23.14 12.00
C TRP A 209 14.46 23.64 10.97
N ASP A 210 14.44 24.93 10.65
CA ASP A 210 15.45 25.56 9.79
C ASP A 210 16.57 26.19 10.63
N ARG A 211 17.81 25.77 10.38
CA ARG A 211 19.03 26.34 11.00
C ARG A 211 19.15 27.86 10.80
N ASN A 212 18.57 28.40 9.74
CA ASN A 212 18.60 29.84 9.44
C ASN A 212 17.50 30.65 10.15
N ALA A 213 16.50 29.99 10.74
CA ALA A 213 15.34 30.64 11.37
C ALA A 213 15.39 30.64 12.90
N LEU A 214 16.55 30.33 13.48
CA LEU A 214 16.75 30.24 14.93
C LEU A 214 16.75 31.63 15.61
N PRO A 215 16.23 31.75 16.85
CA PRO A 215 16.40 32.97 17.65
C PRO A 215 17.87 33.30 17.91
N GLU A 216 18.19 34.59 18.00
CA GLU A 216 19.56 35.06 18.18
C GLU A 216 20.26 34.41 19.40
N GLY A 217 21.47 33.87 19.17
CA GLY A 217 22.27 33.22 20.20
C GLY A 217 21.88 31.79 20.56
N LYS A 218 20.82 31.21 19.96
CA LYS A 218 20.46 29.80 20.18
C LYS A 218 21.08 28.85 19.16
N THR A 219 21.45 27.67 19.62
CA THR A 219 21.74 26.50 18.77
C THR A 219 20.45 25.78 18.37
N LEU A 220 20.52 24.98 17.29
CA LEU A 220 19.41 24.15 16.83
C LEU A 220 18.91 23.20 17.94
N ALA A 221 19.84 22.48 18.58
CA ALA A 221 19.52 21.54 19.67
C ALA A 221 18.81 22.24 20.85
N GLN A 222 19.24 23.44 21.25
CA GLN A 222 18.56 24.21 22.30
C GLN A 222 17.11 24.56 21.94
N GLN A 223 16.87 25.00 20.70
CA GLN A 223 15.51 25.31 20.24
C GLN A 223 14.62 24.06 20.26
N ILE A 224 15.13 22.92 19.81
CA ILE A 224 14.39 21.65 19.80
C ILE A 224 14.10 21.18 21.23
N TRP A 225 15.05 21.27 22.18
CA TRP A 225 14.81 20.92 23.58
C TRP A 225 13.75 21.82 24.25
N GLU A 226 13.69 23.11 23.90
CA GLU A 226 12.57 23.97 24.33
C GLU A 226 11.23 23.53 23.73
N ASP A 227 11.21 23.00 22.51
CA ASP A 227 10.00 22.46 21.89
C ASP A 227 9.58 21.12 22.52
N VAL A 228 10.53 20.25 22.91
CA VAL A 228 10.28 19.02 23.68
C VAL A 228 9.56 19.32 24.99
N GLU A 229 9.94 20.37 25.72
CA GLU A 229 9.32 20.75 26.99
C GLU A 229 7.93 21.40 26.83
N LYS A 230 7.54 21.81 25.62
CA LYS A 230 6.16 22.22 25.30
C LYS A 230 5.23 21.03 25.04
N LEU A 231 5.78 19.85 24.69
CA LEU A 231 4.98 18.64 24.47
C LEU A 231 4.48 18.08 25.81
N PRO A 232 3.23 17.58 25.89
CA PRO A 232 2.73 16.91 27.09
C PRO A 232 3.65 15.73 27.48
N LYS A 233 3.90 15.54 28.78
CA LYS A 233 4.71 14.41 29.25
C LYS A 233 3.79 13.18 29.38
N PRO A 234 4.02 12.11 28.59
CA PRO A 234 3.11 10.98 28.51
C PRO A 234 3.22 10.10 29.76
N ASP A 235 2.08 9.69 30.32
CA ASP A 235 2.01 8.83 31.52
C ASP A 235 2.06 7.34 31.11
N ILE A 236 3.18 6.93 30.51
CA ILE A 236 3.50 5.54 30.16
C ILE A 236 4.97 5.24 30.46
N VAL A 237 5.24 3.97 30.80
CA VAL A 237 6.60 3.44 30.85
C VAL A 237 6.92 2.89 29.47
N VAL A 238 8.02 3.39 28.88
CA VAL A 238 8.53 2.94 27.59
C VAL A 238 9.94 2.37 27.79
N GLU A 239 10.18 1.17 27.27
CA GLU A 239 11.50 0.56 27.29
C GLU A 239 12.33 1.13 26.12
N ASP A 240 13.41 1.86 26.46
CA ASP A 240 14.35 2.45 25.49
C ASP A 240 15.79 2.17 25.96
N PRO A 241 16.26 0.92 25.87
CA PRO A 241 17.52 0.50 26.49
C PRO A 241 18.77 0.97 25.72
N ASN A 242 18.60 1.50 24.51
CA ASN A 242 19.66 1.82 23.57
C ASN A 242 19.99 3.32 23.57
N PRO A 243 21.25 3.72 23.33
CA PRO A 243 21.58 5.12 23.08
C PRO A 243 20.93 5.60 21.76
N THR A 244 20.72 6.91 21.63
CA THR A 244 20.15 7.52 20.43
C THR A 244 20.93 7.19 19.15
N THR A 245 22.25 7.00 19.26
CA THR A 245 23.12 6.71 18.12
C THR A 245 24.09 5.57 18.45
N HIS A 246 24.36 4.72 17.47
CA HIS A 246 25.34 3.65 17.57
C HIS A 246 26.11 3.51 16.24
N PRO A 247 27.46 3.46 16.21
CA PRO A 247 28.25 3.58 14.97
C PRO A 247 27.90 2.64 13.83
N GLU A 248 27.49 1.40 14.13
CA GLU A 248 27.11 0.39 13.13
C GLU A 248 25.59 0.23 13.01
N ARG A 249 24.93 -0.13 14.12
CA ARG A 249 23.49 -0.46 14.17
C ARG A 249 22.54 0.72 13.94
N ASN A 250 22.90 1.94 14.36
CA ASN A 250 22.01 3.11 14.26
C ASN A 250 22.79 4.44 14.14
N PRO A 251 23.45 4.69 12.99
CA PRO A 251 24.53 5.68 12.90
C PRO A 251 24.06 7.14 12.95
N LEU A 252 24.91 7.99 13.53
CA LEU A 252 24.80 9.45 13.40
C LEU A 252 25.13 9.88 11.96
N GLN A 253 24.33 10.79 11.40
CA GLN A 253 24.61 11.36 10.08
C GLN A 253 25.76 12.37 10.15
N LYS A 254 26.70 12.30 9.20
CA LYS A 254 27.86 13.20 9.10
C LYS A 254 27.56 14.72 9.20
N PRO A 255 26.46 15.27 8.62
CA PRO A 255 26.15 16.69 8.72
C PRO A 255 25.43 17.11 10.02
N HIS A 256 25.09 16.18 10.92
CA HIS A 256 24.40 16.47 12.19
C HIS A 256 25.36 16.33 13.36
N THR A 257 25.18 17.16 14.40
CA THR A 257 25.89 16.94 15.68
C THR A 257 25.15 15.90 16.54
N GLN A 258 25.85 15.36 17.54
CA GLN A 258 25.26 14.41 18.48
C GLN A 258 24.08 15.05 19.24
N GLU A 259 24.25 16.29 19.69
CA GLU A 259 23.26 17.06 20.44
C GLU A 259 22.00 17.36 19.62
N GLU A 260 22.16 17.54 18.29
CA GLU A 260 21.05 17.73 17.36
C GLU A 260 20.27 16.42 17.17
N ALA A 261 20.97 15.30 16.93
CA ALA A 261 20.33 14.00 16.82
C ALA A 261 19.58 13.61 18.10
N GLU A 262 20.16 13.88 19.27
CA GLU A 262 19.52 13.67 20.58
C GLU A 262 18.28 14.53 20.77
N ALA A 263 18.33 15.83 20.45
CA ALA A 263 17.18 16.70 20.59
C ALA A 263 16.04 16.32 19.61
N VAL A 264 16.36 16.04 18.34
CA VAL A 264 15.38 15.59 17.33
C VAL A 264 14.74 14.27 17.75
N ALA A 265 15.55 13.30 18.22
CA ALA A 265 15.05 12.02 18.69
C ALA A 265 14.14 12.15 19.91
N ALA A 266 14.51 13.00 20.88
CA ALA A 266 13.68 13.26 22.06
C ALA A 266 12.33 13.88 21.67
N HIS A 267 12.30 14.80 20.70
CA HIS A 267 11.05 15.37 20.19
C HIS A 267 10.22 14.32 19.44
N LEU A 268 10.84 13.55 18.55
CA LEU A 268 10.17 12.48 17.80
C LEU A 268 9.51 11.46 18.74
N LYS A 269 10.29 10.90 19.67
CA LYS A 269 9.82 9.88 20.62
C LYS A 269 8.69 10.46 21.49
N ARG A 270 8.87 11.65 22.04
CA ARG A 270 7.85 12.34 22.84
C ARG A 270 6.56 12.63 22.06
N SER A 271 6.64 13.01 20.79
CA SER A 271 5.46 13.21 19.93
C SER A 271 4.70 11.90 19.70
N LEU A 272 5.41 10.79 19.44
CA LEU A 272 4.82 9.49 19.15
C LEU A 272 4.28 8.77 20.39
N GLU A 273 4.94 8.92 21.54
CA GLU A 273 4.43 8.45 22.83
C GLU A 273 3.09 9.11 23.19
N ASN A 274 2.92 10.40 22.89
CA ASN A 274 1.65 11.09 23.04
C ASN A 274 0.55 10.54 22.11
N VAL A 275 0.90 10.08 20.90
CA VAL A 275 -0.04 9.36 20.00
C VAL A 275 -0.46 8.03 20.59
N VAL A 276 0.49 7.24 21.13
CA VAL A 276 0.19 5.96 21.77
C VAL A 276 -0.68 6.13 23.02
N VAL A 277 -0.38 7.11 23.88
CA VAL A 277 -1.22 7.42 25.07
C VAL A 277 -2.66 7.73 24.67
N GLU A 278 -2.88 8.55 23.64
CA GLU A 278 -4.21 8.90 23.17
C GLU A 278 -4.97 7.66 22.63
N ILE A 279 -4.34 6.87 21.75
CA ILE A 279 -4.92 5.63 21.21
C ILE A 279 -5.32 4.67 22.33
N PHE A 280 -4.44 4.43 23.30
CA PHE A 280 -4.71 3.49 24.39
C PHE A 280 -5.70 4.05 25.43
N SER A 281 -5.74 5.36 25.62
CA SER A 281 -6.81 6.02 26.37
C SER A 281 -8.17 5.74 25.72
N LYS A 282 -8.28 5.95 24.40
CA LYS A 282 -9.53 5.68 23.66
C LYS A 282 -9.89 4.20 23.59
N ALA A 283 -8.92 3.30 23.51
CA ALA A 283 -9.17 1.85 23.59
C ALA A 283 -9.73 1.45 24.97
N LYS A 284 -9.22 2.04 26.06
CA LYS A 284 -9.73 1.84 27.44
C LYS A 284 -11.12 2.45 27.63
N GLU A 285 -11.36 3.67 27.14
CA GLU A 285 -12.69 4.31 27.16
C GLU A 285 -13.73 3.45 26.41
N ALA A 286 -13.38 2.96 25.21
CA ALA A 286 -14.24 2.09 24.40
C ALA A 286 -14.52 0.74 25.08
N ALA A 287 -13.53 0.16 25.76
CA ALA A 287 -13.70 -1.04 26.58
C ALA A 287 -14.68 -0.80 27.73
N ALA A 288 -14.46 0.25 28.53
CA ALA A 288 -15.29 0.58 29.69
C ALA A 288 -16.73 0.98 29.32
N ALA A 289 -16.93 1.55 28.13
CA ALA A 289 -18.25 1.93 27.61
C ALA A 289 -19.06 0.76 27.01
N SER A 290 -18.53 -0.47 27.02
CA SER A 290 -19.19 -1.67 26.47
C SER A 290 -20.08 -2.33 27.53
N THR A 291 -21.38 -2.07 27.49
CA THR A 291 -22.34 -2.35 28.59
C THR A 291 -22.96 -3.76 28.56
N ILE A 292 -22.20 -4.82 28.29
CA ILE A 292 -22.76 -6.19 28.16
C ILE A 292 -21.91 -7.25 28.88
N ASP A 293 -22.53 -8.09 29.70
CA ASP A 293 -21.98 -9.31 30.31
C ASP A 293 -21.59 -10.42 29.28
N GLU A 294 -21.65 -10.13 27.97
CA GLU A 294 -21.44 -11.09 26.87
C GLU A 294 -20.01 -11.05 26.27
N VAL A 295 -19.02 -10.54 27.02
CA VAL A 295 -17.59 -10.84 26.75
C VAL A 295 -17.05 -11.82 27.80
N ARG A 296 -17.86 -12.84 28.11
CA ARG A 296 -17.46 -14.00 28.94
C ARG A 296 -16.54 -14.94 28.15
N ASN A 297 -15.35 -14.45 27.80
CA ASN A 297 -14.08 -15.14 27.49
C ASN A 297 -13.10 -14.27 26.68
N GLN A 298 -12.93 -13.00 27.05
CA GLN A 298 -11.62 -12.39 26.91
C GLN A 298 -11.13 -11.90 28.27
N ALA A 299 -10.34 -12.76 28.92
CA ALA A 299 -9.36 -12.33 29.90
C ALA A 299 -8.23 -11.58 29.17
N GLN A 300 -8.58 -10.45 28.54
CA GLN A 300 -7.59 -9.46 28.16
C GLN A 300 -7.11 -8.88 29.48
N SER A 301 -5.94 -9.35 29.90
CA SER A 301 -5.37 -9.12 31.21
C SER A 301 -5.34 -7.63 31.53
N GLN A 302 -5.45 -7.30 32.82
CA GLN A 302 -5.05 -5.98 33.34
C GLN A 302 -3.52 -5.82 33.28
N GLU A 303 -2.86 -6.36 32.25
CA GLU A 303 -1.46 -6.10 32.00
C GLU A 303 -1.29 -4.61 31.68
N PRO A 304 -0.28 -3.95 32.28
CA PRO A 304 0.03 -2.59 31.92
C PRO A 304 0.39 -2.53 30.43
N LEU A 305 0.10 -1.39 29.81
CA LEU A 305 0.58 -1.07 28.47
C LEU A 305 2.12 -1.14 28.47
N LYS A 306 2.69 -2.09 27.73
CA LYS A 306 4.13 -2.22 27.51
C LYS A 306 4.44 -1.69 26.11
N VAL A 307 5.37 -0.75 26.04
CA VAL A 307 5.81 -0.10 24.81
C VAL A 307 7.33 -0.12 24.81
N ARG A 308 7.95 -0.37 23.65
CA ARG A 308 9.41 -0.33 23.53
C ARG A 308 9.87 0.29 22.21
N TRP A 309 10.99 1.00 22.28
CA TRP A 309 11.73 1.50 21.13
C TRP A 309 12.77 0.46 20.70
N ILE A 310 12.73 0.04 19.44
CA ILE A 310 13.70 -0.85 18.81
C ILE A 310 14.51 -0.03 17.79
N GLU A 311 15.82 -0.25 17.70
CA GLU A 311 16.63 0.36 16.62
C GLU A 311 16.27 -0.29 15.28
N ALA A 312 16.02 0.52 14.25
CA ALA A 312 15.63 0.09 12.92
C ALA A 312 16.57 0.66 11.85
N TYR A 313 16.33 0.35 10.58
CA TYR A 313 17.05 0.94 9.45
C TYR A 313 16.09 1.30 8.32
N PHE A 314 16.10 2.56 7.88
CA PHE A 314 15.38 3.03 6.70
C PHE A 314 16.34 3.85 5.82
N PRO A 315 16.35 3.69 4.48
CA PRO A 315 17.25 4.45 3.61
C PRO A 315 17.12 6.00 3.71
N PHE A 316 15.97 6.46 4.22
CA PHE A 316 15.60 7.87 4.35
C PHE A 316 15.63 8.42 5.79
N THR A 317 16.02 7.64 6.81
CA THR A 317 16.26 8.15 8.16
C THR A 317 17.50 7.54 8.82
N SER A 318 18.19 8.31 9.68
CA SER A 318 19.27 7.82 10.54
C SER A 318 19.59 8.85 11.63
N PRO A 319 19.65 8.49 12.92
CA PRO A 319 19.18 7.24 13.50
C PRO A 319 17.67 7.00 13.28
N SER A 320 17.30 5.72 13.32
CA SER A 320 15.96 5.19 13.03
C SER A 320 15.48 4.26 14.14
N TRP A 321 14.16 4.19 14.33
CA TRP A 321 13.53 3.30 15.30
C TRP A 321 12.19 2.76 14.79
N GLU A 322 11.80 1.66 15.41
CA GLU A 322 10.44 1.14 15.38
C GLU A 322 9.85 1.24 16.79
N LEU A 323 8.54 1.53 16.88
CA LEU A 323 7.80 1.50 18.14
C LEU A 323 6.96 0.22 18.18
N GLU A 324 7.22 -0.62 19.17
CA GLU A 324 6.46 -1.85 19.38
C GLU A 324 5.59 -1.78 20.63
N ILE A 325 4.44 -2.43 20.58
CA ILE A 325 3.49 -2.51 21.68
C ILE A 325 3.17 -3.99 21.94
N PHE A 326 3.23 -4.41 23.20
CA PHE A 326 2.90 -5.79 23.56
C PHE A 326 1.38 -5.99 23.57
N TRP A 327 0.88 -6.91 22.74
CA TRP A 327 -0.55 -7.16 22.57
C TRP A 327 -0.82 -8.62 22.19
N GLN A 328 -1.85 -9.22 22.80
CA GLN A 328 -2.22 -10.64 22.65
C GLN A 328 -1.08 -11.66 22.85
N GLY A 329 -0.06 -11.30 23.63
CA GLY A 329 1.06 -12.18 23.98
C GLY A 329 2.29 -12.06 23.07
N ASP A 330 2.25 -11.18 22.07
CA ASP A 330 3.37 -10.91 21.17
C ASP A 330 3.70 -9.41 21.14
N TRP A 331 4.89 -9.06 20.63
CA TRP A 331 5.23 -7.68 20.32
C TRP A 331 4.72 -7.33 18.92
N LEU A 332 4.12 -6.15 18.79
CA LEU A 332 3.57 -5.66 17.55
C LEU A 332 4.14 -4.27 17.26
N GLU A 333 5.01 -4.17 16.26
CA GLU A 333 5.41 -2.90 15.67
C GLU A 333 4.17 -2.14 15.20
N VAL A 334 4.06 -0.86 15.55
CA VAL A 334 2.95 -0.01 15.10
C VAL A 334 3.37 1.04 14.08
N LEU A 335 4.64 1.46 14.10
CA LEU A 335 5.22 2.47 13.21
C LEU A 335 6.75 2.33 13.12
N GLY A 336 7.29 2.80 12.01
CA GLY A 336 8.71 3.11 11.83
C GLY A 336 8.94 4.63 11.79
N CYS A 337 10.08 5.10 12.28
CA CYS A 337 10.42 6.52 12.35
C CYS A 337 11.93 6.77 12.41
N GLY A 338 12.34 8.04 12.35
CA GLY A 338 13.74 8.43 12.58
C GLY A 338 14.03 9.89 12.29
N VAL A 339 15.30 10.27 12.49
CA VAL A 339 15.84 11.56 12.05
C VAL A 339 15.98 11.55 10.54
N ILE A 340 15.41 12.53 9.83
CA ILE A 340 15.37 12.57 8.36
C ILE A 340 16.78 12.58 7.79
N SER A 341 17.03 11.74 6.79
CA SER A 341 18.28 11.70 6.02
C SER A 341 18.55 13.06 5.37
N GLN A 342 19.67 13.71 5.68
CA GLN A 342 20.02 15.02 5.15
C GLN A 342 20.03 15.04 3.60
N PRO A 343 20.56 14.01 2.89
CA PRO A 343 20.39 13.88 1.44
C PRO A 343 18.94 13.99 0.92
N LEU A 344 17.94 13.56 1.68
CA LEU A 344 16.52 13.71 1.29
C LEU A 344 16.11 15.19 1.34
N LEU A 345 16.48 15.91 2.39
CA LEU A 345 16.20 17.35 2.52
C LEU A 345 17.00 18.18 1.52
N ASP A 346 18.25 17.79 1.23
CA ASP A 346 19.08 18.41 0.20
C ASP A 346 18.46 18.23 -1.20
N ASN A 347 17.99 17.01 -1.52
CA ASN A 347 17.26 16.71 -2.76
C ASN A 347 15.85 17.35 -2.82
N ALA A 348 15.33 17.80 -1.69
CA ALA A 348 14.08 18.55 -1.56
C ALA A 348 14.30 20.07 -1.52
N ASP A 349 15.50 20.55 -1.92
CA ASP A 349 15.86 21.98 -1.94
C ASP A 349 15.79 22.67 -0.55
N ALA A 350 15.87 21.88 0.53
CA ALA A 350 15.77 22.31 1.93
C ALA A 350 17.03 22.00 2.78
N PRO A 351 18.27 22.28 2.31
CA PRO A 351 19.51 21.79 2.93
C PRO A 351 19.83 22.38 4.32
N THR A 352 19.15 23.45 4.75
CA THR A 352 19.31 24.02 6.09
C THR A 352 18.29 23.49 7.10
N ARG A 353 17.34 22.66 6.65
CA ARG A 353 16.40 21.97 7.53
C ARG A 353 17.00 20.71 8.12
N VAL A 354 16.56 20.39 9.33
CA VAL A 354 16.80 19.14 10.06
C VAL A 354 15.50 18.76 10.75
N GLY A 355 15.20 17.48 10.89
CA GLY A 355 13.94 17.06 11.49
C GLY A 355 13.77 15.56 11.62
N TRP A 356 12.55 15.15 11.93
CA TRP A 356 12.14 13.77 12.05
C TRP A 356 10.94 13.44 11.17
N ALA A 357 10.78 12.16 10.83
CA ALA A 357 9.61 11.61 10.15
C ALA A 357 9.17 10.27 10.79
N PHE A 358 7.90 9.93 10.62
CA PHE A 358 7.33 8.62 10.95
C PHE A 358 6.32 8.18 9.89
N GLY A 359 6.12 6.86 9.77
CA GLY A 359 5.02 6.24 9.05
C GLY A 359 4.30 5.22 9.93
N ILE A 360 2.99 5.41 10.17
CA ILE A 360 2.15 4.54 11.01
C ILE A 360 1.09 3.82 10.16
N GLY A 361 0.86 2.53 10.42
CA GLY A 361 -0.16 1.73 9.72
C GLY A 361 -1.55 1.89 10.36
N LEU A 362 -2.50 2.51 9.66
CA LEU A 362 -3.80 2.86 10.23
C LEU A 362 -4.67 1.62 10.53
N GLU A 363 -4.66 0.60 9.68
CA GLU A 363 -5.36 -0.67 9.92
C GLU A 363 -4.88 -1.32 11.21
N ARG A 364 -3.57 -1.34 11.46
CA ARG A 364 -2.99 -1.97 12.64
C ARG A 364 -3.41 -1.24 13.93
N ILE A 365 -3.37 0.10 13.92
CA ILE A 365 -3.91 0.90 15.03
C ILE A 365 -5.43 0.70 15.19
N ALA A 366 -6.19 0.66 14.10
CA ALA A 366 -7.63 0.45 14.14
C ALA A 366 -7.99 -0.96 14.68
N MET A 367 -7.23 -2.00 14.31
CA MET A 367 -7.39 -3.35 14.85
C MET A 367 -7.13 -3.40 16.36
N LEU A 368 -6.12 -2.69 16.87
CA LEU A 368 -5.87 -2.53 18.31
C LEU A 368 -6.99 -1.74 19.02
N LEU A 369 -7.40 -0.61 18.45
CA LEU A 369 -8.35 0.34 19.04
C LEU A 369 -9.78 -0.23 19.10
N TYR A 370 -10.18 -0.97 18.07
CA TYR A 370 -11.54 -1.48 17.89
C TYR A 370 -11.66 -3.00 18.10
N GLU A 371 -10.57 -3.74 18.28
CA GLU A 371 -10.55 -5.22 18.32
C GLU A 371 -11.10 -5.90 17.06
N ILE A 372 -10.83 -5.29 15.90
CA ILE A 372 -11.17 -5.86 14.59
C ILE A 372 -10.23 -7.05 14.31
N PRO A 373 -10.75 -8.28 14.17
CA PRO A 373 -9.92 -9.50 14.14
C PRO A 373 -9.35 -9.85 12.75
N ASP A 374 -9.72 -9.10 11.71
CA ASP A 374 -9.45 -9.42 10.31
C ASP A 374 -9.45 -8.13 9.46
N ILE A 375 -8.33 -7.85 8.79
CA ILE A 375 -8.13 -6.66 7.96
C ILE A 375 -9.15 -6.52 6.81
N ARG A 376 -9.70 -7.63 6.31
CA ARG A 376 -10.70 -7.62 5.23
C ARG A 376 -12.00 -6.92 5.64
N LEU A 377 -12.30 -6.83 6.95
CA LEU A 377 -13.49 -6.14 7.45
C LEU A 377 -13.50 -4.65 7.07
N PHE A 378 -12.34 -3.97 7.02
CA PHE A 378 -12.26 -2.58 6.58
C PHE A 378 -12.73 -2.37 5.12
N TRP A 379 -12.61 -3.39 4.27
CA TRP A 379 -12.97 -3.31 2.86
C TRP A 379 -14.41 -3.73 2.57
N SER A 380 -15.05 -4.45 3.51
CA SER A 380 -16.45 -4.88 3.44
C SER A 380 -17.42 -3.73 3.20
N LYS A 381 -18.56 -4.06 2.59
CA LYS A 381 -19.68 -3.13 2.35
C LYS A 381 -20.88 -3.46 3.25
N ASP A 382 -20.70 -4.37 4.21
CA ASP A 382 -21.74 -4.84 5.10
C ASP A 382 -22.13 -3.76 6.12
N SER A 383 -23.42 -3.43 6.16
CA SER A 383 -23.96 -2.47 7.13
C SER A 383 -23.77 -2.94 8.58
N ARG A 384 -23.72 -4.25 8.84
CA ARG A 384 -23.44 -4.83 10.16
C ARG A 384 -22.06 -4.46 10.70
N PHE A 385 -21.09 -4.18 9.82
CA PHE A 385 -19.77 -3.65 10.20
C PHE A 385 -19.82 -2.11 10.24
N LEU A 386 -20.21 -1.48 9.13
CA LEU A 386 -20.10 -0.03 8.96
C LEU A 386 -20.95 0.77 9.95
N SER A 387 -22.11 0.27 10.40
CA SER A 387 -22.99 0.99 11.33
C SER A 387 -22.53 0.96 12.80
N GLN A 388 -21.40 0.34 13.12
CA GLN A 388 -20.91 0.25 14.50
C GLN A 388 -20.04 1.45 14.92
N PHE A 389 -19.53 2.20 13.95
CA PHE A 389 -18.53 3.25 14.16
C PHE A 389 -19.16 4.65 14.04
N ASP A 390 -18.68 5.58 14.88
CA ASP A 390 -19.13 6.98 14.96
C ASP A 390 -17.93 7.83 15.39
N GLU A 391 -17.61 8.88 14.65
CA GLU A 391 -16.53 9.82 14.97
C GLU A 391 -16.66 10.45 16.36
N LYS A 392 -17.88 10.58 16.89
CA LYS A 392 -18.16 11.17 18.20
C LYS A 392 -17.97 10.19 19.36
N LYS A 393 -17.97 8.88 19.09
CA LYS A 393 -17.85 7.85 20.12
C LYS A 393 -17.20 6.58 19.58
N ILE A 394 -15.90 6.44 19.84
CA ILE A 394 -15.13 5.21 19.67
C ILE A 394 -15.75 4.10 20.54
N ARG A 395 -15.96 2.92 19.95
CA ARG A 395 -16.50 1.71 20.57
C ARG A 395 -15.74 0.50 20.03
N ARG A 396 -15.63 -0.58 20.81
CA ARG A 396 -15.13 -1.85 20.29
C ARG A 396 -16.09 -2.42 19.24
N PHE A 397 -15.53 -3.06 18.21
CA PHE A 397 -16.27 -3.83 17.23
C PHE A 397 -16.94 -5.02 17.94
N VAL A 398 -18.23 -5.20 17.67
CA VAL A 398 -19.02 -6.36 18.10
C VAL A 398 -19.03 -7.38 16.95
N PRO A 399 -18.34 -8.53 17.08
CA PRO A 399 -18.29 -9.52 16.02
C PRO A 399 -19.65 -10.15 15.76
N PHE A 400 -20.01 -10.27 14.48
CA PHE A 400 -21.13 -11.11 14.04
C PHE A 400 -20.66 -12.54 13.75
N SER A 401 -21.61 -13.48 13.68
CA SER A 401 -21.34 -14.91 13.50
C SER A 401 -20.46 -15.21 12.29
N LYS A 402 -19.35 -15.93 12.50
CA LYS A 402 -18.47 -16.40 11.42
C LYS A 402 -19.16 -17.45 10.56
N TYR A 403 -19.00 -17.35 9.24
CA TYR A 403 -19.45 -18.35 8.30
C TYR A 403 -18.50 -19.58 8.25
N PRO A 404 -18.97 -20.77 7.85
CA PRO A 404 -18.11 -21.95 7.74
C PRO A 404 -16.96 -21.75 6.73
N ALA A 405 -15.77 -22.28 7.02
CA ALA A 405 -14.68 -22.37 6.04
C ALA A 405 -14.82 -23.59 5.13
N ALA A 406 -14.33 -23.48 3.90
CA ALA A 406 -14.28 -24.53 2.90
C ALA A 406 -12.86 -24.71 2.33
N PRO A 407 -11.88 -25.20 3.11
CA PRO A 407 -10.48 -25.31 2.70
C PRO A 407 -10.31 -26.18 1.44
N ARG A 408 -9.35 -25.82 0.58
CA ARG A 408 -8.87 -26.62 -0.55
C ARG A 408 -7.35 -26.53 -0.65
N ASP A 409 -6.72 -27.62 -1.04
CA ASP A 409 -5.28 -27.68 -1.27
C ASP A 409 -5.01 -27.72 -2.78
N VAL A 410 -4.07 -26.90 -3.26
CA VAL A 410 -3.59 -26.91 -4.64
C VAL A 410 -2.11 -27.29 -4.65
N ALA A 411 -1.81 -28.45 -5.26
CA ALA A 411 -0.46 -28.96 -5.43
C ALA A 411 -0.03 -28.87 -6.90
N PHE A 412 1.24 -28.55 -7.12
CA PHE A 412 1.81 -28.47 -8.47
C PHE A 412 3.33 -28.64 -8.48
N TRP A 413 3.86 -29.02 -9.63
CA TRP A 413 5.28 -29.01 -9.95
C TRP A 413 5.66 -27.72 -10.66
N LEU A 414 6.78 -27.13 -10.28
CA LEU A 414 7.34 -26.00 -11.01
C LEU A 414 7.88 -26.43 -12.38
N PRO A 415 8.02 -25.48 -13.35
CA PRO A 415 8.65 -25.74 -14.63
C PRO A 415 10.08 -26.26 -14.48
N LYS A 416 10.51 -27.17 -15.36
CA LYS A 416 11.86 -27.79 -15.31
C LYS A 416 13.03 -26.80 -15.48
N SER A 417 12.75 -25.58 -15.91
CA SER A 417 13.74 -24.52 -16.15
C SER A 417 13.84 -23.51 -15.02
N ALA A 418 12.97 -23.56 -14.00
CA ALA A 418 13.22 -22.84 -12.76
C ALA A 418 14.36 -23.58 -12.05
N ALA A 419 15.53 -22.95 -12.02
CA ALA A 419 16.70 -23.49 -11.33
C ALA A 419 16.44 -23.59 -9.83
N GLN A 420 17.34 -24.26 -9.12
CA GLN A 420 17.17 -24.52 -7.70
C GLN A 420 17.14 -23.22 -6.86
N ASP A 421 17.74 -22.15 -7.39
CA ASP A 421 17.80 -20.81 -6.81
C ASP A 421 16.70 -19.85 -7.34
N ASP A 422 15.94 -20.22 -8.38
CA ASP A 422 14.90 -19.37 -9.03
C ASP A 422 13.54 -19.39 -8.28
N VAL A 423 13.54 -19.59 -6.97
CA VAL A 423 12.33 -19.53 -6.12
C VAL A 423 12.75 -18.96 -4.77
N VAL A 424 12.44 -17.69 -4.54
CA VAL A 424 12.55 -17.08 -3.21
C VAL A 424 11.38 -17.60 -2.38
N THR A 425 11.64 -18.61 -1.55
CA THR A 425 10.66 -19.20 -0.63
C THR A 425 10.73 -18.51 0.73
N ALA A 426 9.67 -17.78 1.06
CA ALA A 426 9.24 -17.31 2.38
C ALA A 426 10.29 -16.67 3.32
N THR A 427 10.03 -15.43 3.71
CA THR A 427 10.33 -14.99 5.08
C THR A 427 9.57 -15.90 6.07
N ALA A 428 10.26 -16.36 7.12
CA ALA A 428 9.72 -17.38 8.00
C ALA A 428 8.44 -16.92 8.74
N SER A 429 7.30 -17.50 8.37
CA SER A 429 6.02 -17.26 9.04
C SER A 429 6.00 -17.89 10.44
N ASN A 430 6.44 -17.14 11.46
CA ASN A 430 6.04 -17.32 12.87
C ASN A 430 6.48 -16.17 13.82
N THR A 431 6.83 -15.00 13.28
CA THR A 431 6.94 -13.74 14.03
C THR A 431 5.99 -12.72 13.43
N SER A 432 5.48 -11.81 14.26
CA SER A 432 4.59 -10.67 13.93
C SER A 432 5.21 -9.58 13.03
N SER A 433 6.21 -9.94 12.21
CA SER A 433 6.98 -9.02 11.38
C SER A 433 6.10 -8.36 10.32
N THR A 434 5.82 -7.09 10.57
CA THR A 434 5.32 -6.09 9.63
C THR A 434 6.07 -6.11 8.32
N PRO A 435 5.41 -5.76 7.21
CA PRO A 435 6.12 -5.19 6.08
C PRO A 435 6.54 -3.77 6.45
N SER A 436 7.64 -3.65 7.19
CA SER A 436 8.33 -2.37 7.41
C SER A 436 8.99 -1.92 6.08
N PRO A 437 9.17 -0.63 5.76
CA PRO A 437 9.89 -0.22 4.55
C PRO A 437 11.38 -0.66 4.53
N ALA A 438 11.88 -1.19 5.64
CA ALA A 438 13.15 -1.88 5.77
C ALA A 438 13.13 -3.25 5.02
N GLY A 439 13.48 -3.24 3.73
CA GLY A 439 13.77 -4.47 3.01
C GLY A 439 15.09 -5.10 3.47
N GLY A 440 15.10 -6.43 3.63
CA GLY A 440 16.32 -7.18 3.96
C GLY A 440 17.42 -7.07 2.89
N LEU A 441 18.64 -7.49 3.23
CA LEU A 441 19.80 -7.39 2.34
C LEU A 441 19.77 -8.39 1.17
N ALA A 442 19.60 -7.82 -0.04
CA ALA A 442 20.05 -8.26 -1.37
C ALA A 442 19.98 -9.74 -1.82
N SER A 443 19.35 -9.94 -2.98
CA SER A 443 19.91 -10.76 -4.07
C SER A 443 19.72 -10.03 -5.41
N GLU A 444 20.48 -10.41 -6.45
CA GLU A 444 20.86 -9.53 -7.55
C GLU A 444 19.72 -8.95 -8.42
N ALA A 445 19.83 -7.66 -8.74
CA ALA A 445 18.99 -6.98 -9.73
C ALA A 445 19.43 -7.27 -11.18
N VAL A 446 19.18 -8.50 -11.65
CA VAL A 446 19.23 -8.87 -13.08
C VAL A 446 17.95 -9.64 -13.39
N ALA A 447 17.21 -9.26 -14.43
CA ALA A 447 15.97 -9.95 -14.79
C ALA A 447 16.23 -11.29 -15.53
N PRO A 448 15.89 -12.45 -14.97
CA PRO A 448 15.89 -13.74 -15.66
C PRO A 448 14.44 -14.17 -15.95
N ALA A 449 14.26 -15.36 -16.52
CA ALA A 449 12.93 -15.86 -16.87
C ALA A 449 12.17 -16.39 -15.64
N LEU A 450 11.02 -15.76 -15.32
CA LEU A 450 9.91 -16.29 -14.50
C LEU A 450 10.30 -17.30 -13.40
N ALA A 451 11.13 -16.85 -12.47
CA ALA A 451 11.16 -17.37 -11.11
C ALA A 451 9.75 -17.32 -10.51
N PHE A 452 9.31 -18.38 -9.83
CA PHE A 452 7.99 -18.40 -9.18
C PHE A 452 8.13 -17.79 -7.78
N HIS A 453 7.40 -16.71 -7.48
CA HIS A 453 7.39 -16.10 -6.15
C HIS A 453 6.10 -16.45 -5.41
N GLU A 454 6.13 -16.48 -4.07
CA GLU A 454 4.91 -16.74 -3.28
C GLU A 454 3.81 -15.68 -3.53
N ASN A 455 4.20 -14.42 -3.67
CA ASN A 455 3.29 -13.32 -4.05
C ASN A 455 2.61 -13.52 -5.42
N ASP A 456 3.07 -14.45 -6.27
CA ASP A 456 2.40 -14.80 -7.53
C ASP A 456 1.18 -15.68 -7.33
N ILE A 457 1.23 -16.65 -6.41
CA ILE A 457 0.00 -17.38 -6.02
C ILE A 457 -0.92 -16.50 -5.19
N MET A 458 -0.39 -15.63 -4.32
CA MET A 458 -1.23 -14.65 -3.60
C MET A 458 -1.99 -13.77 -4.59
N GLU A 459 -1.35 -13.30 -5.65
CA GLU A 459 -2.01 -12.48 -6.67
C GLU A 459 -3.05 -13.27 -7.48
N ILE A 460 -2.75 -14.52 -7.89
CA ILE A 460 -3.75 -15.37 -8.56
C ILE A 460 -4.98 -15.59 -7.66
N VAL A 461 -4.77 -15.86 -6.37
CA VAL A 461 -5.87 -16.11 -5.43
C VAL A 461 -6.70 -14.84 -5.19
N ARG A 462 -6.06 -13.68 -4.99
CA ARG A 462 -6.73 -12.37 -4.89
C ARG A 462 -7.54 -12.06 -6.15
N SER A 463 -6.94 -12.23 -7.33
CA SER A 463 -7.59 -12.00 -8.63
C SER A 463 -8.80 -12.92 -8.90
N ALA A 464 -8.74 -14.19 -8.46
CA ALA A 464 -9.78 -15.19 -8.75
C ALA A 464 -10.91 -15.28 -7.71
N ALA A 465 -10.65 -14.92 -6.44
CA ALA A 465 -11.56 -15.14 -5.31
C ALA A 465 -11.79 -13.92 -4.40
N GLY A 466 -10.93 -12.91 -4.45
CA GLY A 466 -11.02 -11.69 -3.63
C GLY A 466 -11.17 -11.99 -2.13
N ASP A 467 -12.03 -11.21 -1.46
CA ASP A 467 -12.29 -11.30 -0.01
C ASP A 467 -12.94 -12.62 0.45
N SER A 468 -13.26 -13.53 -0.48
CA SER A 468 -13.77 -14.87 -0.14
C SER A 468 -12.71 -15.79 0.46
N VAL A 469 -11.43 -15.41 0.43
CA VAL A 469 -10.31 -16.15 1.03
C VAL A 469 -9.85 -15.46 2.32
N GLU A 470 -9.68 -16.25 3.38
CA GLU A 470 -9.22 -15.82 4.70
C GLU A 470 -7.70 -15.91 4.84
N ASP A 471 -7.10 -17.02 4.38
CA ASP A 471 -5.66 -17.20 4.36
C ASP A 471 -5.21 -18.15 3.24
N VAL A 472 -3.94 -18.01 2.85
CA VAL A 472 -3.23 -18.94 1.98
C VAL A 472 -1.90 -19.33 2.63
N THR A 473 -1.68 -20.62 2.81
CA THR A 473 -0.51 -21.16 3.51
C THR A 473 0.21 -22.23 2.69
N LEU A 474 1.54 -22.16 2.62
CA LEU A 474 2.36 -23.26 2.08
C LEU A 474 2.35 -24.41 3.10
N VAL A 475 1.85 -25.58 2.71
CA VAL A 475 1.66 -26.73 3.62
C VAL A 475 2.56 -27.94 3.32
N ASP A 476 3.13 -28.02 2.12
CA ASP A 476 4.10 -29.04 1.71
C ASP A 476 5.01 -28.47 0.60
N GLU A 477 6.32 -28.67 0.74
CA GLU A 477 7.33 -28.43 -0.29
C GLU A 477 8.33 -29.59 -0.30
N PHE A 478 8.63 -30.12 -1.49
CA PHE A 478 9.75 -31.05 -1.65
C PHE A 478 10.35 -31.04 -3.07
N THR A 479 11.57 -31.55 -3.18
CA THR A 479 12.23 -31.82 -4.47
C THR A 479 12.22 -33.33 -4.76
N HIS A 480 11.70 -33.73 -5.92
CA HIS A 480 11.62 -35.16 -6.27
C HIS A 480 13.00 -35.72 -6.68
N PRO A 481 13.52 -36.74 -5.97
CA PRO A 481 14.95 -37.10 -6.00
C PRO A 481 15.44 -37.66 -7.34
N LYS A 482 14.54 -38.19 -8.19
CA LYS A 482 14.91 -38.74 -9.51
C LYS A 482 14.80 -37.73 -10.67
N THR A 483 14.09 -36.63 -10.48
CA THR A 483 13.78 -35.67 -11.56
C THR A 483 14.24 -34.25 -11.28
N GLY A 484 14.71 -33.96 -10.06
CA GLY A 484 15.10 -32.61 -9.63
C GLY A 484 13.94 -31.60 -9.57
N ARG A 485 12.70 -32.02 -9.82
CA ARG A 485 11.55 -31.11 -9.85
C ARG A 485 11.14 -30.73 -8.43
N ARG A 486 11.05 -29.43 -8.17
CA ARG A 486 10.38 -28.88 -6.97
C ARG A 486 8.86 -28.97 -7.13
N SER A 487 8.17 -29.28 -6.03
CA SER A 487 6.72 -29.25 -5.93
C SER A 487 6.30 -28.47 -4.70
N LEU A 488 5.26 -27.67 -4.86
CA LEU A 488 4.65 -26.86 -3.80
C LEU A 488 3.20 -27.32 -3.62
N CYS A 489 2.69 -27.21 -2.39
CA CYS A 489 1.29 -27.41 -2.05
C CYS A 489 0.82 -26.25 -1.17
N TYR A 490 -0.17 -25.50 -1.63
CA TYR A 490 -0.77 -24.40 -0.87
C TYR A 490 -2.18 -24.78 -0.42
N ARG A 491 -2.49 -24.53 0.84
CA ARG A 491 -3.86 -24.56 1.38
C ARG A 491 -4.46 -23.18 1.23
N ILE A 492 -5.67 -23.12 0.68
CA ILE A 492 -6.46 -21.91 0.49
C ILE A 492 -7.73 -22.04 1.31
N ASN A 493 -7.87 -21.18 2.32
CA ASN A 493 -8.99 -21.20 3.26
C ASN A 493 -10.09 -20.25 2.79
N TYR A 494 -11.06 -20.77 2.04
CA TYR A 494 -12.23 -20.00 1.61
C TYR A 494 -13.19 -19.78 2.80
N ARG A 495 -13.33 -18.53 3.24
CA ARG A 495 -14.35 -18.07 4.19
C ARG A 495 -14.68 -16.60 3.90
N SER A 496 -15.85 -16.35 3.34
CA SER A 496 -16.40 -15.01 3.16
C SER A 496 -16.82 -14.41 4.51
N LEU A 497 -16.66 -13.10 4.66
CA LEU A 497 -17.15 -12.33 5.80
C LEU A 497 -18.65 -12.03 5.72
N GLU A 498 -19.26 -12.11 4.54
CA GLU A 498 -20.61 -11.60 4.28
C GLU A 498 -21.65 -12.73 4.08
N SER A 499 -21.23 -13.95 3.68
CA SER A 499 -22.14 -15.07 3.44
C SER A 499 -21.49 -16.47 3.56
N THR A 500 -22.31 -17.51 3.72
CA THR A 500 -21.88 -18.91 3.58
C THR A 500 -21.58 -19.22 2.12
N LEU A 501 -20.34 -19.59 1.81
CA LEU A 501 -19.96 -20.09 0.49
C LEU A 501 -20.51 -21.51 0.27
N THR A 502 -21.11 -21.78 -0.89
CA THR A 502 -21.47 -23.16 -1.27
C THR A 502 -20.24 -23.95 -1.71
N LYS A 503 -20.36 -25.28 -1.79
CA LYS A 503 -19.27 -26.13 -2.26
C LYS A 503 -18.91 -25.84 -3.71
N GLU A 504 -19.92 -25.56 -4.52
CA GLU A 504 -19.82 -25.22 -5.94
C GLU A 504 -19.07 -23.89 -6.10
N GLN A 505 -19.47 -22.84 -5.39
CA GLN A 505 -18.78 -21.54 -5.42
C GLN A 505 -17.30 -21.65 -5.05
N ALA A 506 -16.98 -22.36 -3.96
CA ALA A 506 -15.61 -22.57 -3.54
C ALA A 506 -14.80 -23.37 -4.58
N ASN A 507 -15.40 -24.40 -5.19
CA ASN A 507 -14.76 -25.19 -6.24
C ASN A 507 -14.54 -24.39 -7.53
N ASP A 508 -15.50 -23.57 -7.94
CA ASP A 508 -15.40 -22.72 -9.15
C ASP A 508 -14.28 -21.67 -9.01
N MET A 509 -14.15 -21.05 -7.83
CA MET A 509 -13.02 -20.15 -7.53
C MET A 509 -11.69 -20.91 -7.53
N HIS A 510 -11.65 -22.09 -6.91
CA HIS A 510 -10.44 -22.90 -6.83
C HIS A 510 -9.97 -23.42 -8.21
N GLU A 511 -10.90 -23.78 -9.08
CA GLU A 511 -10.57 -24.25 -10.44
C GLU A 511 -10.06 -23.10 -11.33
N LYS A 512 -10.56 -21.86 -11.17
CA LYS A 512 -9.94 -20.67 -11.79
C LYS A 512 -8.49 -20.48 -11.35
N ILE A 513 -8.21 -20.62 -10.06
CA ILE A 513 -6.84 -20.51 -9.50
C ILE A 513 -5.91 -21.56 -10.13
N ARG A 514 -6.37 -22.81 -10.25
CA ARG A 514 -5.63 -23.89 -10.91
C ARG A 514 -5.35 -23.59 -12.39
N GLN A 515 -6.34 -23.06 -13.11
CA GLN A 515 -6.19 -22.68 -14.52
C GLN A 515 -5.24 -21.48 -14.72
N GLU A 516 -5.28 -20.50 -13.82
CA GLU A 516 -4.36 -19.36 -13.85
C GLU A 516 -2.92 -19.77 -13.53
N LEU A 517 -2.70 -20.65 -12.53
CA LEU A 517 -1.37 -21.19 -12.22
C LEU A 517 -0.75 -21.88 -13.46
N VAL A 518 -1.52 -22.76 -14.12
CA VAL A 518 -1.05 -23.46 -15.34
C VAL A 518 -0.81 -22.48 -16.49
N SER A 519 -1.71 -21.54 -16.74
CA SER A 519 -1.63 -20.65 -17.91
C SER A 519 -0.62 -19.51 -17.79
N LYS A 520 -0.41 -18.97 -16.58
CA LYS A 520 0.57 -17.89 -16.33
C LYS A 520 1.98 -18.42 -16.06
N PHE A 521 2.11 -19.49 -15.27
CA PHE A 521 3.40 -19.98 -14.77
C PHE A 521 3.84 -21.33 -15.36
N GLY A 522 3.02 -21.97 -16.20
CA GLY A 522 3.38 -23.24 -16.85
C GLY A 522 3.57 -24.41 -15.89
N VAL A 523 3.00 -24.32 -14.68
CA VAL A 523 3.10 -25.38 -13.67
C VAL A 523 2.31 -26.63 -14.10
N GLU A 524 2.71 -27.79 -13.56
CA GLU A 524 2.00 -29.06 -13.78
C GLU A 524 1.26 -29.43 -12.49
N LEU A 525 -0.08 -29.35 -12.51
CA LEU A 525 -0.92 -29.69 -11.35
C LEU A 525 -0.72 -31.14 -10.92
N ARG A 526 -0.75 -31.39 -9.60
CA ARG A 526 -0.49 -32.68 -8.94
C ARG A 526 -1.77 -33.24 -8.29
#